data_AF-A0A0D0E4R9-F1
#
_entry.id   AF-A0A0D0E4R9-F1
#
_cell.length_a   1.000
_cell.length_b   1.000
_cell.length_c   1.000
_cell.angle_alpha   90.00
_cell.angle_beta   90.00
_cell.angle_gamma   90.00
#
_symmetry.space_group_name_H-M   'P 1'
#
loop_
_entity.id
_entity.type
_entity.pdbx_description
1 polymer ?
#
loop_
_entity_poly.entity_id
_entity_poly.type
_entity_poly.pdbx_seq_one_letter_code
_entity_poly.pdbx_strand_id
1 'polypeptide(L)' 'MQETVLIEWIKFLGLIGHPISKETIGPYVFDLCGKHPSTRWVLCFLHHHWDLGLS' A
#
# COMPACT_ATOMS: atom_id res chain seq x y z
N MET A 1 2.58 -5.75 12.81
CA MET A 1 1.14 -6.10 12.74
C MET A 1 0.44 -5.26 11.68
N GLN A 2 0.37 -3.92 11.80
CA GLN A 2 -0.24 -3.04 10.78
C GLN A 2 0.48 -3.10 9.41
N GLU A 3 1.82 -3.09 9.39
CA GLU A 3 2.59 -3.18 8.14
C GLU A 3 2.36 -4.50 7.40
N THR A 4 2.37 -5.62 8.11
CA THR A 4 2.10 -6.96 7.53
C THR A 4 0.71 -7.03 6.89
N VAL A 5 -0.31 -6.50 7.58
CA VAL A 5 -1.69 -6.45 7.05
C VAL A 5 -1.76 -5.58 5.79
N LEU A 6 -1.07 -4.44 5.79
CA LEU A 6 -0.99 -3.59 4.61
C LEU A 6 -0.29 -4.29 3.43
N ILE A 7 0.79 -5.01 3.69
CA ILE A 7 1.50 -5.80 2.67
C ILE A 7 0.57 -6.87 2.08
N GLU A 8 -0.11 -7.66 2.91
CA GLU A 8 -1.04 -8.70 2.44
C GLU A 8 -2.18 -8.13 1.61
N TRP A 9 -2.72 -6.99 2.02
CA TRP A 9 -3.77 -6.30 1.26
C TRP A 9 -3.27 -5.75 -0.08
N ILE A 10 -2.06 -5.16 -0.13
CA ILE A 10 -1.45 -4.71 -1.38
C ILE A 10 -1.17 -5.90 -2.32
N LYS A 11 -0.71 -7.05 -1.79
CA LYS A 11 -0.58 -8.29 -2.57
C LYS A 11 -1.91 -8.72 -3.16
N PHE A 12 -2.98 -8.68 -2.37
CA PHE A 12 -4.33 -9.00 -2.83
C PHE A 12 -4.77 -8.06 -3.97
N LEU A 13 -4.53 -6.75 -3.86
CA LEU A 13 -4.82 -5.80 -4.95
C LEU A 13 -4.07 -6.15 -6.24
N GLY A 14 -2.78 -6.47 -6.14
CA GLY A 14 -1.98 -6.93 -7.26
C GLY A 14 -2.55 -8.21 -7.90
N LEU A 15 -2.98 -9.18 -7.09
CA LEU A 15 -3.56 -10.45 -7.57
C LEU A 15 -4.87 -10.26 -8.35
N ILE A 16 -5.70 -9.30 -7.96
CA ILE A 16 -6.96 -9.01 -8.66
C ILE A 16 -6.80 -8.01 -9.81
N GLY A 17 -5.56 -7.59 -10.10
CA GLY A 17 -5.26 -6.61 -11.16
C GLY A 17 -5.73 -5.18 -10.83
N HIS A 18 -5.95 -4.87 -9.55
CA HIS A 18 -6.32 -3.53 -9.15
C HIS A 18 -5.07 -2.66 -9.07
N PRO A 19 -5.06 -1.46 -9.69
CA PRO A 19 -3.91 -0.58 -9.62
C PRO A 19 -3.58 -0.19 -8.18
N ILE A 20 -2.29 -0.15 -7.86
CA ILE A 20 -1.77 0.32 -6.58
C ILE A 20 -1.41 1.80 -6.75
N SER A 21 -2.25 2.67 -6.23
CA SER A 21 -2.00 4.12 -6.20
C SER A 21 -2.24 4.69 -4.81
N LYS A 22 -1.84 5.95 -4.59
CA LYS A 22 -2.10 6.65 -3.33
C LYS A 22 -3.60 6.74 -3.02
N GLU A 23 -4.42 6.94 -4.04
CA GLU A 23 -5.87 7.02 -3.95
C GLU A 23 -6.47 5.69 -3.50
N THR A 24 -5.90 4.58 -3.97
CA THR A 24 -6.34 3.23 -3.57
C THR A 24 -5.89 2.90 -2.15
N ILE A 25 -4.61 3.09 -1.83
CA ILE A 25 -4.06 2.66 -0.53
C ILE A 25 -4.30 3.66 0.60
N GLY A 26 -4.50 4.94 0.28
CA GLY A 26 -4.61 6.03 1.25
C GLY A 26 -5.73 5.85 2.27
N PRO A 27 -6.96 5.53 1.85
CA PRO A 27 -8.07 5.24 2.77
C PRO A 27 -7.77 4.05 3.69
N TYR A 28 -7.24 2.95 3.13
CA TYR A 28 -6.95 1.75 3.92
C TYR A 28 -5.83 1.98 4.94
N VAL A 29 -4.79 2.73 4.56
CA VAL A 29 -3.72 3.15 5.49
C VAL A 29 -4.27 4.08 6.58
N PHE A 30 -5.21 4.96 6.25
CA PHE A 30 -5.88 5.79 7.25
C PHE A 30 -6.69 4.95 8.24
N ASP A 31 -7.47 3.98 7.76
CA ASP A 31 -8.25 3.09 8.63
C ASP A 31 -7.34 2.24 9.54
N LEU A 32 -6.19 1.78 9.03
CA LEU A 32 -5.21 1.02 9.81
C LEU A 32 -4.46 1.85 10.85
N CYS A 33 -4.00 3.05 10.47
CA CYS A 33 -2.99 3.81 11.21
C CYS A 33 -3.51 5.14 11.80
N GLY A 34 -4.75 5.53 11.48
CA GLY A 34 -5.36 6.82 11.87
C GLY A 34 -4.70 8.04 11.22
N LYS A 35 -3.88 7.84 10.17
CA LYS A 35 -3.09 8.90 9.52
C LYS A 35 -3.08 8.71 8.01
N HIS A 36 -3.31 9.81 7.29
CA HIS A 36 -3.19 9.78 5.84
C HIS A 36 -1.71 9.67 5.43
N PRO A 37 -1.36 8.72 4.54
CA PRO A 37 -0.01 8.63 4.05
C PRO A 37 0.30 9.82 3.13
N SER A 38 1.48 10.40 3.31
CA SER A 38 2.01 11.38 2.36
C SER A 38 2.41 10.67 1.05
N THR A 39 2.45 11.40 -0.06
CA THR A 39 2.90 10.84 -1.34
C THR A 39 4.32 10.28 -1.22
N ARG A 40 5.20 10.96 -0.49
CA ARG A 40 6.57 10.49 -0.22
C ARG A 40 6.57 9.17 0.55
N TRP A 41 5.70 9.04 1.56
CA TRP A 41 5.58 7.80 2.33
C TRP A 41 5.15 6.63 1.44
N VAL A 42 4.13 6.83 0.59
CA VAL A 42 3.66 5.81 -0.36
C VAL A 42 4.78 5.35 -1.29
N LEU A 43 5.52 6.30 -1.87
CA LEU A 43 6.65 5.98 -2.76
C LEU A 43 7.75 5.21 -2.02
N CYS A 44 8.12 5.65 -0.81
CA CYS A 44 9.11 4.94 0.00
C CYS A 44 8.65 3.53 0.36
N PHE A 45 7.39 3.35 0.73
CA PHE A 45 6.82 2.06 1.07
C PHE A 45 6.87 1.11 -0.13
N LEU A 46 6.40 1.55 -1.29
CA LEU A 46 6.38 0.75 -2.51
C LEU A 46 7.80 0.44 -3.02
N HIS A 47 8.76 1.35 -2.84
CA HIS A 47 10.15 1.11 -3.17
C HIS A 47 10.82 0.09 -2.24
N HIS A 48 10.51 0.14 -0.93
CA HIS A 48 11.06 -0.81 0.04
C HIS A 48 10.52 -2.23 -0.20
N HIS A 49 9.29 -2.32 -0.70
CA HIS A 49 8.58 -3.57 -0.99
C HIS A 49 8.37 -3.72 -2.50
N TRP A 50 9.46 -3.57 -3.28
CA TRP A 50 9.46 -3.67 -4.74
C TRP A 50 8.99 -5.04 -5.25
N ASP A 51 9.06 -6.08 -4.40
CA ASP A 51 8.53 -7.42 -4.65
C ASP A 51 6.99 -7.48 -4.72
N LEU A 52 6.30 -6.42 -4.30
CA LEU A 52 4.84 -6.32 -4.33
C LEU A 52 4.27 -5.92 -5.70
N GLY A 53 5.12 -5.87 -6.73
CA GLY A 53 4.66 -5.91 -8.13
C GLY A 53 4.34 -4.56 -8.76
N LEU A 54 5.15 -3.53 -8.50
CA LEU A 54 5.33 -2.45 -9.48
C LEU A 54 6.40 -2.88 -10.49
N SER A 55 6.04 -3.80 -11.39
CA SER A 55 6.76 -4.00 -12.64
C SER A 55 6.23 -3.08 -13.72
#